data_AF-A0A0E3WXD4-F1
#
_entry.id   AF-A0A0E3WXD4-F1
#
_cell.length_a   1.000
_cell.length_b   1.000
_cell.length_c   1.000
_cell.angle_alpha   90.00
_cell.angle_beta   90.00
_cell.angle_gamma   90.00
#
_symmetry.space_group_name_H-M   'P 1'
#
loop_
_entity.id
_entity.type
_entity.pdbx_description
1 polymer ?
#
loop_
_entity_poly.entity_id
_entity_poly.type
_entity_poly.pdbx_seq_one_letter_code
_entity_poly.pdbx_strand_id
1 'polypeptide(L)'
;MDADGKNKVQLTTDSARDSFPVWSTDGKKIAFYSERGGDRGIYTLTLENGNKPVADFSASPTSENMPLKVKFTDKSSNVPISWKWSFGNGKTSTLKSPAYTYSKAGKYTVSLTVKNAKGSSTKTISGYVTVSKK
;
A
#
# COMPACT_ATOMS: atom_id res chain seq x y z
N MET A 1 14.30 -13.63 10.63
CA MET A 1 12.89 -13.71 10.19
C MET A 1 12.18 -14.45 11.30
N ASP A 2 11.35 -13.74 12.05
CA ASP A 2 10.82 -14.21 13.32
C ASP A 2 9.66 -15.18 13.04
N ALA A 3 9.90 -16.47 13.34
CA ALA A 3 8.95 -17.56 13.19
C ALA A 3 8.07 -17.73 14.44
N ASP A 4 7.73 -16.62 15.11
CA ASP A 4 7.11 -16.61 16.44
C ASP A 4 5.61 -16.97 16.40
N GLY A 5 5.03 -17.23 15.23
CA GLY A 5 3.69 -17.79 15.07
C GLY A 5 2.57 -16.90 15.57
N LYS A 6 2.86 -15.63 15.87
CA LYS A 6 1.88 -14.60 16.21
C LYS A 6 1.21 -14.14 14.91
N ASN A 7 -0.11 -14.02 14.89
CA ASN A 7 -0.95 -13.67 13.72
C ASN A 7 -1.19 -14.81 12.71
N LYS A 8 -1.55 -16.02 13.19
CA LYS A 8 -2.05 -17.09 12.30
C LYS A 8 -3.38 -16.66 11.68
N VAL A 9 -3.49 -16.78 10.35
CA VAL A 9 -4.73 -16.55 9.59
C VAL A 9 -5.09 -17.86 8.88
N GLN A 10 -6.31 -18.35 9.06
CA GLN A 10 -6.81 -19.49 8.29
C GLN A 10 -7.10 -19.01 6.87
N LEU A 11 -6.36 -19.52 5.89
CA LEU A 11 -6.48 -19.10 4.49
C LEU A 11 -7.65 -19.77 3.77
N THR A 12 -8.14 -20.91 4.29
CA THR A 12 -9.13 -21.76 3.61
C THR A 12 -9.72 -22.78 4.58
N THR A 13 -10.96 -23.22 4.33
CA THR A 13 -11.68 -24.27 5.08
C THR A 13 -11.75 -25.60 4.32
N ASP A 14 -11.07 -25.69 3.18
CA ASP A 14 -10.93 -26.93 2.41
C ASP A 14 -10.23 -28.00 3.25
N SER A 15 -10.74 -29.23 3.17
CA SER A 15 -10.24 -30.38 3.94
C SER A 15 -8.97 -31.00 3.36
N ALA A 16 -8.54 -30.61 2.16
CA ALA A 16 -7.31 -31.09 1.55
C ALA A 16 -6.08 -30.71 2.39
N ARG A 17 -5.13 -31.64 2.49
CA ARG A 17 -3.91 -31.45 3.29
C ARG A 17 -2.90 -30.56 2.55
N ASP A 18 -2.42 -29.54 3.25
CA ASP A 18 -1.27 -28.73 2.86
C ASP A 18 -0.13 -28.95 3.88
N SER A 19 1.09 -29.23 3.42
CA SER A 19 2.19 -29.65 4.33
C SER A 19 3.59 -29.31 3.83
N PHE A 20 4.56 -29.33 4.76
CA PHE A 20 5.99 -29.08 4.53
C PHE A 20 6.30 -27.77 3.77
N PRO A 21 5.84 -26.61 4.28
CA PRO A 21 6.20 -25.34 3.66
C PRO A 21 7.70 -25.09 3.79
N VAL A 22 8.34 -24.77 2.67
CA VAL A 22 9.74 -24.33 2.62
C VAL A 22 9.83 -23.01 1.87
N TRP A 23 10.61 -22.08 2.40
CA TRP A 23 10.91 -20.84 1.70
C TRP A 23 11.91 -21.09 0.57
N SER A 24 11.70 -20.43 -0.57
CA SER A 24 12.75 -20.31 -1.58
C SER A 24 13.97 -19.60 -0.98
N THR A 25 15.16 -19.92 -1.49
CA THR A 25 16.42 -19.31 -1.03
C THR A 25 16.44 -17.79 -1.18
N ASP A 26 15.65 -17.23 -2.11
CA ASP A 26 15.47 -15.80 -2.31
C ASP A 26 14.34 -15.17 -1.47
N GLY A 27 13.64 -15.97 -0.66
CA GLY A 27 12.55 -15.54 0.22
C GLY A 27 11.27 -15.06 -0.47
N LYS A 28 11.10 -15.28 -1.79
CA LYS A 28 9.96 -14.76 -2.55
C LYS A 28 8.80 -15.75 -2.73
N LYS A 29 9.07 -17.03 -2.53
CA LYS A 29 8.11 -18.11 -2.71
C LYS A 29 8.10 -19.01 -1.50
N ILE A 30 6.95 -19.60 -1.24
CA ILE A 30 6.83 -20.78 -0.38
C ILE A 30 6.48 -21.94 -1.29
N ALA A 31 7.28 -23.00 -1.28
CA ALA A 31 6.90 -24.28 -1.87
C ALA A 31 6.26 -25.15 -0.77
N PHE A 32 5.20 -25.87 -1.09
CA PHE A 32 4.51 -26.77 -0.16
C PHE A 32 3.85 -27.91 -0.93
N TYR A 33 3.58 -29.03 -0.25
CA TYR A 33 2.75 -30.09 -0.80
C TYR A 33 1.27 -29.77 -0.60
N SER A 34 0.45 -29.96 -1.62
CA SER A 34 -1.01 -29.83 -1.54
C SER A 34 -1.69 -31.02 -2.21
N GLU A 35 -2.81 -31.48 -1.64
CA GLU A 35 -3.70 -32.51 -2.22
C GLU A 35 -4.96 -31.90 -2.87
N ARG A 36 -5.06 -30.56 -2.95
CA ARG A 36 -6.21 -29.86 -3.54
C ARG A 36 -6.44 -30.17 -5.01
N GLY A 37 -5.41 -30.63 -5.71
CA GLY A 37 -5.50 -31.06 -7.11
C GLY A 37 -6.04 -32.47 -7.30
N GLY A 38 -6.50 -33.15 -6.25
CA GLY A 38 -6.92 -34.55 -6.28
C GLY A 38 -5.77 -35.52 -5.96
N ASP A 39 -4.55 -35.18 -6.37
CA ASP A 39 -3.32 -35.88 -6.03
C ASP A 39 -2.32 -34.95 -5.31
N ARG A 40 -1.33 -35.54 -4.64
CA ARG A 40 -0.27 -34.78 -3.95
C ARG A 40 0.68 -34.15 -4.97
N GLY A 41 0.55 -32.84 -5.17
CA GLY A 41 1.45 -32.02 -5.99
C GLY A 41 2.34 -31.09 -5.15
N ILE A 42 3.40 -30.57 -5.77
CA ILE A 42 4.18 -29.45 -5.23
C ILE A 42 3.62 -28.15 -5.80
N TYR A 43 3.20 -27.26 -4.91
CA TYR A 43 2.64 -25.96 -5.26
C TYR A 43 3.57 -24.86 -4.76
N THR A 44 3.51 -23.69 -5.40
CA THR A 44 4.22 -22.50 -4.93
C THR A 44 3.23 -21.38 -4.65
N LEU A 45 3.31 -20.81 -3.46
CA LEU A 45 2.72 -19.51 -3.17
C LEU A 45 3.74 -18.47 -3.59
N THR A 46 3.40 -17.64 -4.58
CA THR A 46 4.20 -16.48 -4.93
C THR A 46 3.67 -15.30 -4.13
N LEU A 47 4.54 -14.65 -3.35
CA LEU A 47 4.19 -13.34 -2.82
C LEU A 47 4.07 -12.40 -4.03
N GLU A 48 2.86 -11.92 -4.32
CA GLU A 48 2.56 -10.84 -5.29
C GLU A 48 3.27 -9.50 -4.97
N ASN A 49 4.32 -9.53 -4.15
CA ASN A 49 5.40 -8.56 -4.13
C ASN A 49 6.19 -8.51 -5.46
N GLY A 50 5.66 -9.02 -6.58
CA GLY A 50 6.39 -9.18 -7.84
C GLY A 50 6.78 -7.85 -8.49
N ASN A 51 5.90 -6.86 -8.39
CA ASN A 51 6.04 -5.60 -9.11
C ASN A 51 6.38 -4.43 -8.18
N LYS A 52 7.12 -3.47 -8.74
CA LYS A 52 7.31 -2.15 -8.13
C LYS A 52 5.92 -1.53 -7.85
N PRO A 53 5.72 -0.81 -6.72
CA PRO A 53 4.41 -0.21 -6.45
C PRO A 53 4.05 0.77 -7.56
N VAL A 54 2.77 0.94 -7.84
CA VAL A 54 2.29 2.03 -8.70
C VAL A 54 1.57 3.00 -7.79
N ALA A 55 2.15 4.19 -7.61
CA ALA A 55 1.59 5.22 -6.75
C ALA A 55 0.30 5.74 -7.35
N ASP A 56 -0.78 5.72 -6.57
CA ASP A 56 -2.02 6.38 -6.93
C ASP A 56 -2.75 6.89 -5.68
N PHE A 57 -3.51 7.96 -5.83
CA PHE A 57 -4.28 8.54 -4.75
C PHE A 57 -5.45 9.40 -5.20
N SER A 58 -6.39 9.61 -4.28
CA SER A 58 -7.41 10.64 -4.36
C SER A 58 -7.45 11.48 -3.08
N ALA A 59 -8.11 12.63 -3.16
CA ALA A 59 -8.40 13.48 -2.01
C ALA A 59 -9.81 14.06 -2.10
N SER A 60 -10.40 14.35 -0.94
CA SER A 60 -11.70 15.04 -0.88
C SER A 60 -11.86 15.80 0.45
N PRO A 61 -12.42 17.02 0.44
CA PRO A 61 -12.60 17.88 -0.73
C PRO A 61 -11.26 18.38 -1.29
N THR A 62 -11.23 18.83 -2.55
CA THR A 62 -10.01 19.40 -3.19
C THR A 62 -10.08 20.91 -3.41
N SER A 63 -11.24 21.55 -3.24
CA SER A 63 -11.38 22.98 -3.43
C SER A 63 -12.48 23.60 -2.58
N GLU A 64 -12.10 24.37 -1.55
CA GLU A 64 -13.03 25.14 -0.71
C GLU A 64 -12.31 26.35 -0.06
N ASN A 65 -13.03 27.07 0.81
CA ASN A 65 -12.49 28.17 1.61
C ASN A 65 -11.67 27.65 2.80
N MET A 66 -10.70 28.45 3.26
CA MET A 66 -9.95 28.11 4.47
C MET A 66 -10.80 28.17 5.75
N PRO A 67 -10.52 27.34 6.78
CA PRO A 67 -9.56 26.23 6.76
C PRO A 67 -10.13 25.01 6.02
N LEU A 68 -9.34 24.44 5.12
CA LEU A 68 -9.77 23.29 4.33
C LEU A 68 -9.19 21.99 4.90
N LYS A 69 -10.06 21.14 5.48
CA LYS A 69 -9.69 19.80 5.95
C LYS A 69 -9.86 18.79 4.82
N VAL A 70 -8.75 18.26 4.31
CA VAL A 70 -8.71 17.31 3.20
C VAL A 70 -8.42 15.91 3.72
N LYS A 71 -9.22 14.93 3.29
CA LYS A 71 -8.95 13.50 3.50
C LYS A 71 -8.26 12.92 2.27
N PHE A 72 -7.04 12.44 2.44
CA PHE A 72 -6.29 11.74 1.40
C PHE A 72 -6.53 10.24 1.49
N THR A 73 -6.64 9.59 0.34
CA THR A 73 -6.86 8.15 0.24
C THR A 73 -5.82 7.54 -0.70
N ASP A 74 -5.04 6.60 -0.19
CA ASP A 74 -4.16 5.77 -1.00
C ASP A 74 -4.98 4.86 -1.94
N LYS A 75 -4.60 4.85 -3.21
CA LYS A 75 -5.14 3.98 -4.27
C LYS A 75 -4.03 3.18 -4.95
N SER A 76 -2.83 3.18 -4.39
CA SER A 76 -1.66 2.54 -4.98
C SER A 76 -1.82 1.02 -5.07
N SER A 77 -1.22 0.44 -6.11
CA SER A 77 -1.23 -1.01 -6.37
C SER A 77 0.15 -1.65 -6.12
N ASN A 78 0.21 -2.98 -6.23
CA ASN A 78 1.38 -3.83 -5.96
C ASN A 78 1.90 -3.71 -4.52
N VAL A 79 0.97 -3.77 -3.56
CA VAL A 79 1.20 -3.92 -2.11
C VAL A 79 2.30 -2.99 -1.55
N PRO A 80 2.07 -1.67 -1.48
CA PRO A 80 2.93 -0.77 -0.74
C PRO A 80 3.07 -1.19 0.73
N ILE A 81 4.28 -1.07 1.29
CA ILE A 81 4.56 -1.30 2.71
C ILE A 81 4.94 -0.01 3.44
N SER A 82 5.11 1.09 2.73
CA SER A 82 5.41 2.41 3.30
C SER A 82 4.91 3.54 2.39
N TRP A 83 4.53 4.65 3.01
CA TRP A 83 3.98 5.84 2.36
C TRP A 83 4.74 7.09 2.80
N LYS A 84 4.90 8.05 1.90
CA LYS A 84 5.38 9.39 2.18
C LYS A 84 4.59 10.39 1.36
N TRP A 85 3.75 11.15 2.05
CA TRP A 85 2.97 12.24 1.48
C TRP A 85 3.75 13.56 1.58
N SER A 86 3.61 14.41 0.56
CA SER A 86 3.95 15.84 0.61
C SER A 86 2.70 16.64 0.26
N PHE A 87 2.32 17.57 1.14
CA PHE A 87 1.12 18.39 0.97
C PHE A 87 1.40 19.71 0.23
N GLY A 88 2.58 19.86 -0.39
CA GLY A 88 2.92 21.05 -1.19
C GLY A 88 3.26 22.30 -0.39
N ASN A 89 3.23 22.25 0.94
CA ASN A 89 3.55 23.35 1.85
C ASN A 89 4.72 23.03 2.80
N GLY A 90 5.54 22.04 2.44
CA GLY A 90 6.64 21.54 3.26
C GLY A 90 6.23 20.57 4.38
N LYS A 91 4.93 20.33 4.60
CA LYS A 91 4.46 19.31 5.54
C LYS A 91 4.30 17.95 4.85
N THR A 92 4.52 16.89 5.63
CA THR A 92 4.51 15.50 5.16
C THR A 92 3.74 14.58 6.10
N SER A 93 3.40 13.38 5.63
CA SER A 93 2.83 12.30 6.45
C SER A 93 3.34 10.94 6.00
N THR A 94 3.42 9.97 6.92
CA THR A 94 3.78 8.57 6.65
C THR A 94 2.60 7.61 6.77
N LEU A 95 1.42 8.12 7.11
CA LEU A 95 0.19 7.32 7.16
C LEU A 95 -0.24 6.90 5.76
N LYS A 96 -0.90 5.74 5.65
CA LYS A 96 -1.46 5.25 4.39
C LYS A 96 -2.47 6.26 3.80
N SER A 97 -3.45 6.68 4.60
CA SER A 97 -4.50 7.62 4.20
C SER A 97 -4.67 8.73 5.26
N PRO A 98 -3.87 9.80 5.22
CA PRO A 98 -3.92 10.87 6.22
C PRO A 98 -5.09 11.83 6.01
N ALA A 99 -5.48 12.52 7.08
CA ALA A 99 -6.23 13.76 6.98
C ALA A 99 -5.28 14.95 7.26
N TYR A 100 -5.40 16.03 6.50
CA TYR A 100 -4.58 17.22 6.67
C TYR A 100 -5.41 18.49 6.48
N THR A 101 -5.14 19.53 7.28
CA THR A 101 -5.85 20.81 7.22
C THR A 101 -4.95 21.90 6.67
N TYR A 102 -5.39 22.55 5.59
CA TYR A 102 -4.75 23.73 5.03
C TYR A 102 -5.35 25.00 5.65
N SER A 103 -4.51 25.78 6.34
CA SER A 103 -4.91 27.01 7.03
C SER A 103 -4.65 28.29 6.23
N LYS A 104 -4.06 28.19 5.04
CA LYS A 104 -3.73 29.34 4.18
C LYS A 104 -4.34 29.11 2.79
N ALA A 105 -4.74 30.21 2.15
CA ALA A 105 -5.15 30.18 0.75
C ALA A 105 -3.95 29.85 -0.15
N GLY A 106 -4.21 29.15 -1.25
CA GLY A 106 -3.18 28.78 -2.22
C GLY A 106 -3.56 27.56 -3.04
N LYS A 107 -2.72 27.27 -4.04
CA LYS A 107 -2.78 26.03 -4.81
C LYS A 107 -1.62 25.14 -4.38
N TYR A 108 -1.92 23.94 -3.92
CA TYR A 108 -0.96 23.01 -3.34
C TYR A 108 -0.74 21.82 -4.26
N THR A 109 0.51 21.59 -4.64
CA THR A 109 0.95 20.40 -5.37
C THR A 109 1.14 19.26 -4.38
N VAL A 110 0.36 18.19 -4.54
CA VAL A 110 0.40 17.03 -3.64
C VAL A 110 1.16 15.90 -4.29
N SER A 111 2.02 15.22 -3.54
CA SER A 111 2.67 13.98 -3.98
C SER A 111 2.58 12.86 -2.95
N LEU A 112 2.48 11.64 -3.47
CA LEU A 112 2.55 10.40 -2.70
C LEU A 112 3.69 9.55 -3.25
N THR A 113 4.63 9.20 -2.38
CA THR A 113 5.65 8.18 -2.67
C THR A 113 5.32 6.92 -1.89
N VAL A 114 5.19 5.80 -2.59
CA VAL A 114 4.99 4.47 -2.01
C VAL A 114 6.18 3.58 -2.30
N LYS A 115 6.51 2.70 -1.36
CA LYS A 115 7.63 1.74 -1.50
C LYS A 115 7.22 0.36 -1.06
N ASN A 116 7.75 -0.66 -1.74
CA ASN A 116 7.77 -2.06 -1.33
C ASN A 116 9.20 -2.63 -1.51
N ALA A 117 9.37 -3.95 -1.34
CA ALA A 117 10.67 -4.61 -1.48
C ALA A 117 11.27 -4.52 -2.90
N LYS A 118 10.47 -4.22 -3.93
CA LYS A 118 10.90 -4.07 -5.33
C LYS A 118 11.30 -2.65 -5.72
N GLY A 119 11.02 -1.67 -4.87
CA GLY A 119 11.39 -0.28 -5.11
C GLY A 119 10.27 0.69 -4.74
N SER A 120 10.32 1.88 -5.31
CA SER A 120 9.42 3.00 -4.97
C SER A 120 8.85 3.70 -6.18
N SER A 121 7.58 4.10 -6.11
CA SER A 121 6.91 4.92 -7.12
C SER A 121 6.37 6.18 -6.49
N THR A 122 6.32 7.25 -7.28
CA THR A 122 5.84 8.56 -6.84
C THR A 122 4.82 9.07 -7.84
N LYS A 123 3.65 9.49 -7.34
CA LYS A 123 2.66 10.26 -8.09
C LYS A 123 2.62 11.68 -7.55
N THR A 124 2.61 12.66 -8.44
CA THR A 124 2.51 14.09 -8.10
C THR A 124 1.40 14.70 -8.94
N ILE A 125 0.50 15.44 -8.30
CA ILE A 125 -0.57 16.18 -8.98
C ILE A 125 -0.40 17.66 -8.62
N SER A 126 -0.07 18.47 -9.63
CA SER A 126 0.14 19.91 -9.48
C SER A 126 -1.15 20.65 -9.19
N GLY A 127 -1.14 21.54 -8.20
CA GLY A 127 -2.32 22.33 -7.82
C GLY A 127 -3.55 21.50 -7.42
N TYR A 128 -3.34 20.28 -6.92
CA TYR A 128 -4.40 19.32 -6.65
C TYR A 128 -5.39 19.79 -5.59
N VAL A 129 -4.91 20.54 -4.59
CA VAL A 129 -5.76 21.17 -3.58
C VAL A 129 -5.72 22.68 -3.79
N THR A 130 -6.89 23.30 -3.91
CA THR A 130 -7.07 24.75 -3.99
C THR A 130 -7.78 25.24 -2.74
N VAL A 131 -7.21 26.23 -2.06
CA VAL A 131 -7.81 26.84 -0.88
C VAL A 131 -8.05 28.31 -1.19
N SER A 132 -9.29 28.74 -1.10
CA SER A 132 -9.69 30.12 -1.33
C SER A 132 -9.78 30.90 -0.02
N LYS A 133 -9.65 32.22 -0.13
CA LYS A 133 -10.11 33.11 0.94
C LYS A 133 -11.63 33.09 0.96
N LYS A 134 -12.18 33.22 2.16
CA LYS A 134 -13.62 33.38 2.35
C LYS A 134 -14.09 34.71 1.75
#